data_AF-A0A7Y6AC63-F1
#
_entry.id   AF-A0A7Y6AC63-F1
#
_cell.length_a   1.000
_cell.length_b   1.000
_cell.length_c   1.000
_cell.angle_alpha   90.00
_cell.angle_beta   90.00
_cell.angle_gamma   90.00
#
_symmetry.space_group_name_H-M   'P 1'
#
loop_
_entity.id
_entity.type
_entity.pdbx_description
1 polymer ?
#
loop_
_entity_poly.entity_id
_entity_poly.type
_entity_poly.pdbx_seq_one_letter_code
_entity_poly.pdbx_strand_id
1 'polypeptide(L)' 'FPGGVGNTFGDDAAFRTLLGGVEEKIFGRLPDETWVYPGHGNDTTLGAERPQLTEWRERGW' A
#
# COMPACT_ATOMS: atom_id res chain seq x y z
N PHE A 1 -1.84 3.57 4.19
CA PHE A 1 -0.69 4.13 3.48
C PHE A 1 -1.17 5.41 2.85
N PRO A 2 -1.25 6.52 3.59
CA PRO A 2 -1.82 7.74 3.06
C PRO A 2 -1.09 8.16 1.78
N GLY A 3 -1.72 7.97 0.62
CA GLY A 3 -1.13 8.23 -0.69
C GLY A 3 -0.35 7.08 -1.36
N GLY A 4 -0.23 5.90 -0.75
CA GLY A 4 0.40 4.71 -1.34
C GLY A 4 1.68 4.20 -0.64
N VAL A 5 2.29 3.16 -1.21
CA VAL A 5 3.52 2.53 -0.69
C VAL A 5 4.72 3.47 -0.78
N GLY A 6 5.79 3.16 -0.04
CA GLY A 6 7.02 3.95 -0.04
C GLY A 6 7.66 4.09 -1.44
N ASN A 7 8.36 5.22 -1.65
CA ASN A 7 9.02 5.55 -2.91
C ASN A 7 10.10 4.52 -3.30
N THR A 8 10.19 4.21 -4.60
CA THR A 8 11.19 3.32 -5.21
C THR A 8 12.17 4.03 -6.16
N PHE A 9 12.29 5.36 -6.08
CA PHE A 9 13.35 6.21 -6.68
C PHE A 9 13.57 6.18 -8.19
N GLY A 10 12.86 5.36 -8.93
CA GLY A 10 13.16 5.17 -10.34
C GLY A 10 12.39 4.01 -10.92
N ASP A 11 12.12 3.07 -10.04
CA ASP A 11 12.20 1.69 -10.41
C ASP A 11 10.81 1.07 -10.38
N ASP A 12 10.22 0.97 -11.57
CA ASP A 12 8.95 0.31 -11.84
C ASP A 12 8.94 -1.16 -11.41
N ALA A 13 10.09 -1.86 -11.50
CA ALA A 13 10.17 -3.26 -11.10
C ALA A 13 10.14 -3.35 -9.58
N ALA A 14 10.93 -2.52 -8.89
CA ALA A 14 10.91 -2.43 -7.44
C ALA A 14 9.52 -2.01 -6.92
N PHE A 15 8.86 -1.05 -7.57
CA PHE A 15 7.50 -0.63 -7.20
C PHE A 15 6.51 -1.79 -7.29
N ARG A 16 6.50 -2.53 -8.42
CA ARG A 16 5.63 -3.70 -8.60
C ARG A 16 5.92 -4.80 -7.58
N THR A 17 7.19 -5.06 -7.27
CA THR A 17 7.58 -6.02 -6.23
C THR A 17 7.09 -5.58 -4.85
N LEU A 18 7.25 -4.30 -4.50
CA LEU A 18 6.81 -3.75 -3.22
C LEU A 18 5.28 -3.82 -3.09
N LEU A 19 4.55 -3.31 -4.08
CA LEU A 19 3.08 -3.31 -4.07
C LEU A 19 2.51 -4.74 -4.02
N GLY A 20 3.06 -5.66 -4.83
CA GLY A 20 2.65 -7.06 -4.80
C GLY A 20 2.91 -7.73 -3.45
N GLY A 21 4.05 -7.44 -2.82
CA GLY A 21 4.37 -7.94 -1.48
C GLY A 21 3.44 -7.38 -0.39
N VAL A 22 3.10 -6.10 -0.47
CA VAL A 22 2.15 -5.45 0.45
C VAL A 22 0.75 -6.04 0.30
N GLU A 23 0.29 -6.25 -0.93
CA GLU A 23 -1.00 -6.87 -1.18
C GLU A 23 -1.07 -8.30 -0.65
N GLU A 24 -0.09 -9.14 -1.00
CA GLU A 24 -0.10 -10.56 -0.62
C GLU A 24 0.05 -10.75 0.90
N LYS A 25 0.98 -10.01 1.52
CA LYS A 25 1.41 -10.28 2.90
C LYS A 25 0.64 -9.48 3.93
N ILE A 26 0.06 -8.34 3.56
CA ILE A 26 -0.64 -7.45 4.48
C ILE A 26 -2.14 -7.45 4.14
N PHE A 27 -2.54 -6.90 2.99
CA PHE A 27 -3.95 -6.77 2.64
C PHE A 27 -4.67 -8.13 2.45
N GLY A 28 -3.97 -9.14 1.93
CA GLY A 28 -4.51 -10.47 1.72
C GLY A 28 -4.59 -11.34 2.99
N ARG A 29 -3.96 -10.91 4.09
CA ARG A 29 -3.87 -11.71 5.33
C ARG A 29 -4.55 -11.07 6.54
N LEU A 30 -4.66 -9.75 6.56
CA LEU A 30 -5.14 -9.00 7.71
C LEU A 30 -6.54 -8.41 7.44
N PRO A 31 -7.41 -8.36 8.46
CA PRO A 31 -8.77 -7.86 8.33
C PRO A 31 -8.80 -6.33 8.19
N ASP A 32 -9.93 -5.79 7.73
CA ASP A 32 -10.09 -4.37 7.39
C ASP A 32 -10.02 -3.44 8.61
N GLU A 33 -10.34 -3.93 9.79
CA GLU A 33 -10.25 -3.20 11.05
C GLU A 33 -8.80 -3.07 11.56
N THR A 34 -7.84 -3.69 10.87
CA THR A 34 -6.43 -3.62 11.25
C THR A 34 -5.91 -2.20 11.10
N TRP A 35 -5.38 -1.67 12.21
CA TRP A 35 -4.70 -0.38 12.24
C TRP A 35 -3.35 -0.41 11.53
N VAL A 36 -3.05 0.67 10.83
CA VAL A 36 -1.76 0.94 10.21
C VAL A 36 -1.26 2.27 10.74
N TYR A 37 -0.04 2.25 11.29
CA TYR A 37 0.69 3.41 11.79
C TYR A 37 1.86 3.69 10.82
N PRO A 38 1.64 4.48 9.75
CA PRO A 38 2.64 4.67 8.73
C PRO A 38 3.76 5.60 9.23
N GLY A 39 4.95 5.47 8.64
CA GLY A 39 6.05 6.41 8.92
C GLY A 39 5.81 7.84 8.40
N HIS A 40 4.81 8.04 7.55
CA HIS A 40 4.39 9.33 7.02
C HIS A 40 2.87 9.38 6.79
N GLY A 41 2.26 10.53 7.05
CA GLY A 41 0.81 10.74 6.99
C GLY A 41 0.11 10.35 8.30
N ASN A 42 -1.23 10.35 8.27
CA ASN A 42 -2.05 10.00 9.43
C ASN A 42 -2.20 8.49 9.59
N ASP A 43 -2.52 8.07 10.81
CA ASP A 43 -3.00 6.72 11.11
C ASP A 43 -4.22 6.37 10.27
N THR A 44 -4.34 5.10 9.90
CA THR A 44 -5.39 4.60 9.03
C THR A 44 -5.70 3.14 9.34
N THR A 45 -6.65 2.55 8.64
CA THR A 45 -6.94 1.11 8.70
C THR A 45 -6.78 0.48 7.33
N LEU A 46 -6.59 -0.85 7.27
CA LEU A 46 -6.53 -1.54 5.97
C LEU A 46 -7.82 -1.37 5.17
N GLY A 47 -8.99 -1.37 5.82
CA GLY A 47 -10.27 -1.14 5.16
C GLY A 47 -10.39 0.23 4.51
N ALA A 48 -9.84 1.28 5.14
CA ALA A 48 -9.83 2.63 4.56
C ALA A 48 -8.94 2.73 3.32
N GLU A 49 -7.88 1.91 3.26
CA GLU A 49 -6.87 1.97 2.20
C GLU A 49 -7.12 0.97 1.06
N ARG A 50 -7.77 -0.15 1.33
CA ARG A 50 -7.98 -1.25 0.36
C ARG A 50 -8.60 -0.81 -0.97
N PRO A 51 -9.59 0.11 -1.01
CA PRO A 51 -10.15 0.58 -2.28
C PRO A 51 -9.13 1.27 -3.20
N GLN A 52 -8.00 1.75 -2.66
CA GLN A 52 -6.98 2.49 -3.40
C GLN A 52 -5.94 1.58 -4.09
N LEU A 53 -5.94 0.26 -3.82
CA LEU A 53 -4.94 -0.67 -4.37
C LEU A 53 -4.90 -0.67 -5.91
N THR A 54 -6.06 -0.60 -6.55
CA THR A 54 -6.16 -0.50 -8.02
C THR A 54 -5.56 0.80 -8.52
N GLU A 55 -5.91 1.93 -7.88
CA GLU A 55 -5.37 3.25 -8.25
C GLU A 55 -3.84 3.27 -8.12
N TRP A 56 -3.29 2.75 -7.03
CA TRP A 56 -1.83 2.70 -6.83
C TRP A 56 -1.13 1.85 -7.88
N ARG A 57 -1.75 0.73 -8.30
CA ARG A 57 -1.22 -0.12 -9.37
C ARG A 57 -1.24 0.59 -10.73
N GLU A 58 -2.32 1.28 -11.06
CA GLU A 58 -2.50 1.96 -12.34
C GLU A 58 -1.64 3.21 -12.46
N ARG A 59 -1.55 3.99 -11.38
CA ARG A 59 -0.73 5.21 -11.33
C ARG A 59 0.75 4.89 -11.47
N GLY A 60 1.19 3.75 -10.95
CA GLY A 60 2.61 3.48 -10.79
C GLY A 60 3.25 4.42 -9.78
N TRP A 61 4.55 4.67 -9.96
CA TRP A 61 5.35 5.57 -9.14
C TRP A 61 5.63 6.88 -9.89
#